data_AF-A0A4Q7P1J0-F1
#
_entry.id   AF-A0A4Q7P1J0-F1
#
_cell.length_a   1.000
_cell.length_b   1.000
_cell.length_c   1.000
_cell.angle_alpha   90.00
_cell.angle_beta   90.00
_cell.angle_gamma   90.00
#
_symmetry.space_group_name_H-M   'P 1'
#
loop_
_entity.id
_entity.type
_entity.pdbx_description
1 polymer ?
#
loop_
_entity_poly.entity_id
_entity_poly.type
_entity_poly.pdbx_seq_one_letter_code
_entity_poly.pdbx_strand_id
1 'polypeptide(L)'
;MEDPIEELSKKFKESLNSKTSDWRDNVYNSQQYQQEIKTLEAISMDFVNTTRAISIYSTRGGDIYTNFLCIRTIDDLIQSAIGIKTMVENGIHNTVRRELRYLIEMTTKYVLVDYVKMGDSFDSKTEYLRDNVPNSSIEVIEDYSTPFSDEIKTQFRSELKDFFYKACAYVHPSKKQIDEQVNNYKRNNTIGFESAKMFTDINKIVFRAYDMILAMVFHSFGHSMTKDLFEQIFDENPKWKFHKGKYVKEFRKTLFS
;
A
#
# COMPACT_ATOMS: atom_id res chain seq x y z
N MET A 1 -1.30 43.67 34.04
CA MET A 1 -1.41 43.52 32.58
C MET A 1 -0.95 42.10 32.32
N GLU A 2 -1.83 41.20 31.88
CA GLU A 2 -1.41 39.83 31.52
C GLU A 2 -0.33 39.92 30.43
N ASP A 3 0.66 39.03 30.48
CA ASP A 3 1.73 38.97 29.48
C ASP A 3 1.09 38.72 28.10
N PRO A 4 1.37 39.55 27.07
CA PRO A 4 0.87 39.33 25.72
C PRO A 4 1.11 37.92 25.17
N ILE A 5 2.18 37.24 25.61
CA ILE A 5 2.48 35.85 25.26
C ILE A 5 1.52 34.89 25.95
N GLU A 6 1.18 35.12 27.22
CA GLU A 6 0.20 34.32 27.97
C GLU A 6 -1.20 34.48 27.38
N GLU A 7 -1.59 35.70 27.02
CA GLU A 7 -2.88 35.97 26.36
C GLU A 7 -2.98 35.26 25.01
N LEU A 8 -1.92 35.30 24.19
CA LEU A 8 -1.87 34.60 22.90
C LEU A 8 -1.89 33.07 23.08
N SER A 9 -1.20 32.55 24.09
CA SER A 9 -1.23 31.12 24.43
C SER A 9 -2.63 30.65 24.82
N LYS A 10 -3.34 31.44 25.63
CA LYS A 10 -4.72 31.15 26.04
C LYS A 10 -5.67 31.14 24.84
N LYS A 11 -5.63 32.18 24.00
CA LYS A 11 -6.44 32.26 22.77
C LYS A 11 -6.16 31.10 21.81
N PHE A 12 -4.90 30.70 21.66
CA PHE A 12 -4.53 29.56 20.83
C PHE A 12 -5.12 28.25 21.37
N LYS A 13 -5.00 27.99 22.68
CA LYS A 13 -5.56 26.78 23.32
C LYS A 13 -7.08 26.72 23.19
N GLU A 14 -7.77 27.84 23.41
CA GLU A 14 -9.23 27.94 23.26
C GLU A 14 -9.67 27.66 21.82
N SER A 15 -8.99 28.27 20.84
CA SER A 15 -9.25 28.06 19.41
C SER A 15 -9.00 26.60 18.99
N LEU A 16 -7.89 26.01 19.43
CA LEU A 16 -7.56 24.61 19.15
C LEU A 16 -8.60 23.66 19.74
N ASN A 17 -8.96 23.86 21.01
CA ASN A 17 -9.97 23.04 21.69
C ASN A 17 -11.34 23.12 20.99
N SER A 18 -11.74 24.33 20.59
CA SER A 18 -12.97 24.54 19.83
C SER A 18 -12.94 23.80 18.49
N LYS A 19 -11.85 23.93 17.72
CA LYS A 19 -11.66 23.21 16.46
C LYS A 19 -11.67 21.70 16.65
N THR A 20 -11.02 21.19 17.69
CA THR A 20 -11.00 19.76 18.01
C THR A 20 -12.38 19.24 18.39
N SER A 21 -13.15 19.95 19.20
CA SER A 21 -14.51 19.54 19.53
C SER A 21 -15.40 19.53 18.29
N ASP A 22 -15.38 20.61 17.51
CA ASP A 22 -16.18 20.76 16.29
C ASP A 22 -15.87 19.64 15.28
N TRP A 23 -14.60 19.41 14.99
CA TRP A 23 -14.20 18.32 14.10
C TRP A 23 -14.57 16.96 14.66
N ARG A 24 -14.42 16.74 15.97
CA ARG A 24 -14.76 15.46 16.59
C ARG A 24 -16.25 15.15 16.44
N ASP A 25 -17.10 16.12 16.74
CA ASP A 25 -18.55 15.94 16.77
C ASP A 25 -19.14 15.86 15.36
N ASN A 26 -18.65 16.70 14.44
CA ASN A 26 -19.22 16.82 13.10
C ASN A 26 -18.57 15.92 12.05
N VAL A 27 -17.29 15.56 12.24
CA VAL A 27 -16.53 14.79 11.24
C VAL A 27 -16.11 13.43 11.79
N TYR A 28 -15.32 13.37 12.86
CA TYR A 28 -14.76 12.11 13.37
C TYR A 28 -15.86 11.14 13.80
N ASN A 29 -16.84 11.60 14.58
CA ASN A 29 -17.95 10.79 15.07
C ASN A 29 -19.00 10.50 13.98
N SER A 30 -18.88 11.11 12.79
CA SER A 30 -19.80 10.83 11.69
C SER A 30 -19.71 9.36 11.27
N GLN A 31 -20.86 8.80 10.89
CA GLN A 31 -20.93 7.41 10.43
C GLN A 31 -20.00 7.14 9.25
N GLN A 32 -19.89 8.10 8.32
CA GLN A 32 -19.03 7.96 7.15
C GLN A 32 -17.55 7.88 7.56
N TYR A 33 -17.06 8.78 8.41
CA TYR A 33 -15.66 8.78 8.83
C TYR A 33 -15.30 7.51 9.62
N GLN A 34 -16.17 7.09 10.55
CA GLN A 34 -15.98 5.84 11.31
C GLN A 34 -15.97 4.60 10.41
N GLN A 35 -16.78 4.59 9.36
CA GLN A 35 -16.77 3.49 8.38
C GLN A 35 -15.47 3.45 7.57
N GLU A 36 -14.89 4.61 7.25
CA GLU A 36 -13.60 4.68 6.56
C GLU A 36 -12.43 4.23 7.46
N ILE A 37 -12.44 4.56 8.76
CA ILE A 37 -11.46 4.01 9.71
C ILE A 37 -11.53 2.48 9.74
N LYS A 38 -12.74 1.91 9.89
CA LYS A 38 -12.93 0.45 9.89
C LYS A 38 -12.52 -0.20 8.56
N THR A 39 -12.70 0.53 7.46
CA THR A 39 -12.31 0.05 6.13
C THR A 39 -10.79 0.01 6.00
N LEU A 40 -10.08 1.05 6.44
CA LEU A 40 -8.62 1.07 6.49
C LEU A 40 -8.08 -0.07 7.37
N GLU A 41 -8.60 -0.20 8.59
CA GLU A 41 -8.21 -1.27 9.51
C GLU A 41 -8.31 -2.64 8.84
N ALA A 42 -9.48 -2.94 8.25
CA ALA A 42 -9.70 -4.23 7.63
C ALA A 42 -8.81 -4.47 6.40
N ILE A 43 -8.59 -3.46 5.55
CA ILE A 43 -7.72 -3.59 4.37
C ILE A 43 -6.26 -3.80 4.79
N SER A 44 -5.77 -3.00 5.74
CA SER A 44 -4.40 -3.09 6.24
C SER A 44 -4.15 -4.41 6.96
N MET A 45 -5.08 -4.85 7.81
CA MET A 45 -4.91 -6.11 8.54
C MET A 45 -5.06 -7.33 7.64
N ASP A 46 -5.97 -7.31 6.67
CA ASP A 46 -6.05 -8.38 5.68
C ASP A 46 -4.77 -8.46 4.85
N PHE A 47 -4.16 -7.33 4.50
CA PHE A 47 -2.88 -7.31 3.79
C PHE A 47 -1.75 -7.90 4.65
N VAL A 48 -1.60 -7.43 5.89
CA VAL A 48 -0.60 -7.93 6.85
C VAL A 48 -0.76 -9.42 7.12
N ASN A 49 -1.99 -9.89 7.33
CA ASN A 49 -2.25 -11.30 7.60
C ASN A 49 -1.99 -12.15 6.35
N THR A 50 -2.28 -11.63 5.16
CA THR A 50 -1.98 -12.31 3.89
C THR A 50 -0.48 -12.49 3.70
N THR A 51 0.30 -11.42 3.83
CA THR A 51 1.76 -11.50 3.67
C THR A 51 2.40 -12.37 4.75
N ARG A 52 1.90 -12.30 5.99
CA ARG A 52 2.34 -13.19 7.08
C ARG A 52 1.99 -14.65 6.80
N ALA A 53 0.80 -14.94 6.27
CA ALA A 53 0.42 -16.29 5.87
C ALA A 53 1.37 -16.82 4.80
N ILE A 54 1.70 -16.02 3.78
CA ILE A 54 2.69 -16.38 2.75
C ILE A 54 4.06 -16.68 3.37
N SER A 55 4.55 -15.83 4.28
CA SER A 55 5.81 -16.06 4.99
C SER A 55 5.81 -17.38 5.76
N ILE A 56 4.78 -17.64 6.56
CA ILE A 56 4.66 -18.90 7.31
C ILE A 56 4.61 -20.10 6.35
N TYR A 57 3.79 -20.02 5.30
CA TYR A 57 3.60 -21.12 4.37
C TYR A 57 4.86 -21.40 3.53
N SER A 58 5.65 -20.37 3.23
CA SER A 58 6.91 -20.49 2.49
C SER A 58 7.98 -21.30 3.22
N THR A 59 7.92 -21.39 4.55
CA THR A 59 8.82 -22.26 5.32
C THR A 59 8.66 -23.74 4.98
N ARG A 60 7.51 -24.14 4.41
CA ARG A 60 7.27 -25.50 3.91
C ARG A 60 7.94 -25.76 2.56
N GLY A 61 8.28 -24.71 1.82
CA GLY A 61 8.85 -24.76 0.47
C GLY A 61 10.38 -24.87 0.42
N GLY A 62 11.03 -25.11 1.56
CA GLY A 62 12.50 -25.21 1.65
C GLY A 62 13.19 -23.92 1.21
N ASP A 63 14.04 -24.02 0.20
CA ASP A 63 14.90 -22.94 -0.29
C ASP A 63 14.15 -21.73 -0.88
N ILE A 64 12.84 -21.85 -1.13
CA ILE A 64 12.00 -20.74 -1.60
C ILE A 64 12.08 -19.56 -0.63
N TYR A 65 11.96 -19.81 0.68
CA TYR A 65 12.03 -18.75 1.68
C TYR A 65 13.40 -18.07 1.72
N THR A 66 14.48 -18.83 1.55
CA THR A 66 15.84 -18.33 1.73
C THR A 66 16.41 -17.66 0.49
N ASN A 67 15.91 -18.00 -0.70
CA ASN A 67 16.45 -17.49 -1.96
C ASN A 67 15.53 -16.51 -2.70
N PHE A 68 14.25 -16.36 -2.34
CA PHE A 68 13.37 -15.39 -3.02
C PHE A 68 13.43 -14.01 -2.35
N LEU A 69 13.77 -12.98 -3.11
CA LEU A 69 13.81 -11.60 -2.63
C LEU A 69 12.44 -11.18 -2.10
N CYS A 70 11.37 -11.42 -2.89
CA CYS A 70 10.02 -11.00 -2.55
C CYS A 70 9.50 -11.63 -1.25
N ILE A 71 9.93 -12.87 -0.95
CA ILE A 71 9.54 -13.59 0.26
C ILE A 71 10.36 -13.11 1.47
N ARG A 72 11.66 -12.88 1.31
CA ARG A 72 12.53 -12.40 2.41
C ARG A 72 12.21 -10.99 2.87
N THR A 73 11.63 -10.16 2.00
CA THR A 73 11.23 -8.79 2.32
C THR A 73 9.76 -8.69 2.73
N ILE A 74 9.12 -9.78 3.16
CA ILE A 74 7.74 -9.73 3.69
C ILE A 74 7.66 -8.83 4.93
N ASP A 75 8.69 -8.81 5.77
CA ASP A 75 8.71 -7.94 6.94
C ASP A 75 8.70 -6.46 6.56
N ASP A 76 9.34 -6.08 5.45
CA ASP A 76 9.25 -4.71 4.91
C ASP A 76 7.81 -4.39 4.48
N LEU A 77 7.13 -5.32 3.79
CA LEU A 77 5.71 -5.16 3.43
C LEU A 77 4.81 -5.00 4.67
N ILE A 78 5.05 -5.80 5.71
CA ILE A 78 4.28 -5.75 6.97
C ILE A 78 4.53 -4.42 7.69
N GLN A 79 5.80 -4.02 7.84
CA GLN A 79 6.19 -2.78 8.50
C GLN A 79 5.58 -1.58 7.79
N SER A 80 5.72 -1.50 6.46
CA SER A 80 5.14 -0.42 5.67
C SER A 80 3.62 -0.42 5.75
N ALA A 81 2.95 -1.58 5.79
CA ALA A 81 1.49 -1.63 5.92
C ALA A 81 0.99 -1.09 7.26
N ILE A 82 1.67 -1.44 8.35
CA ILE A 82 1.39 -0.88 9.68
C ILE A 82 1.66 0.63 9.68
N GLY A 83 2.81 1.06 9.14
CA GLY A 83 3.17 2.47 9.02
C GLY A 83 2.16 3.28 8.20
N ILE A 84 1.71 2.75 7.06
CA ILE A 84 0.68 3.36 6.22
C ILE A 84 -0.62 3.54 7.01
N LYS A 85 -1.08 2.50 7.70
CA LYS A 85 -2.29 2.58 8.54
C LYS A 85 -2.18 3.70 9.56
N THR A 86 -1.11 3.70 10.36
CA THR A 86 -0.88 4.74 11.39
C THR A 86 -0.80 6.13 10.76
N MET A 87 -0.11 6.29 9.64
CA MET A 87 -0.01 7.56 8.95
C MET A 87 -1.36 8.05 8.40
N VAL A 88 -2.19 7.17 7.85
CA VAL A 88 -3.53 7.54 7.36
C VAL A 88 -4.43 7.96 8.53
N GLU A 89 -4.43 7.21 9.63
CA GLU A 89 -5.21 7.56 10.84
C GLU A 89 -4.84 8.92 11.42
N ASN A 90 -3.60 9.37 11.21
CA ASN A 90 -3.09 10.66 11.65
C ASN A 90 -3.04 11.72 10.54
N GLY A 91 -3.67 11.46 9.38
CA GLY A 91 -3.79 12.48 8.34
C GLY A 91 -2.58 12.70 7.43
N ILE A 92 -1.57 11.85 7.55
CA ILE A 92 -0.26 12.00 6.89
C ILE A 92 -0.30 11.40 5.47
N HIS A 93 -1.31 11.78 4.68
CA HIS A 93 -1.63 11.12 3.40
C HIS A 93 -0.57 11.30 2.30
N ASN A 94 0.20 12.39 2.31
CA ASN A 94 1.25 12.59 1.31
C ASN A 94 2.42 11.63 1.50
N THR A 95 2.81 11.38 2.75
CA THR A 95 3.85 10.39 3.07
C THR A 95 3.36 8.98 2.72
N VAL A 96 2.10 8.66 2.98
CA VAL A 96 1.49 7.39 2.55
C VAL A 96 1.63 7.16 1.04
N ARG A 97 1.40 8.18 0.20
CA ARG A 97 1.59 8.03 -1.26
C ARG A 97 3.04 7.74 -1.64
N ARG A 98 4.01 8.33 -0.94
CA ARG A 98 5.44 8.03 -1.16
C ARG A 98 5.76 6.59 -0.73
N GLU A 99 5.21 6.15 0.39
CA GLU A 99 5.41 4.79 0.90
C GLU A 99 4.81 3.76 -0.06
N LEU A 100 3.59 3.99 -0.56
CA LEU A 100 2.96 3.11 -1.55
C LEU A 100 3.72 3.08 -2.88
N ARG A 101 4.33 4.20 -3.31
CA ARG A 101 5.24 4.22 -4.47
C ARG A 101 6.42 3.27 -4.24
N TYR A 102 7.07 3.39 -3.09
CA TYR A 102 8.20 2.55 -2.71
C TYR A 102 7.80 1.08 -2.70
N LEU A 103 6.68 0.72 -2.07
CA LEU A 103 6.21 -0.67 -2.01
C LEU A 103 5.94 -1.27 -3.39
N ILE A 104 5.29 -0.51 -4.28
CA ILE A 104 5.02 -0.95 -5.66
C ILE A 104 6.34 -1.17 -6.40
N GLU A 105 7.25 -0.19 -6.36
CA GLU A 105 8.54 -0.28 -7.03
C GLU A 105 9.39 -1.44 -6.51
N MET A 106 9.50 -1.57 -5.19
CA MET A 106 10.23 -2.65 -4.52
C MET A 106 9.68 -4.01 -4.92
N THR A 107 8.37 -4.22 -4.80
CA THR A 107 7.72 -5.49 -5.12
C THR A 107 7.92 -5.86 -6.59
N THR A 108 7.71 -4.90 -7.50
CA THR A 108 7.92 -5.12 -8.94
C THR A 108 9.35 -5.55 -9.24
N LYS A 109 10.35 -4.87 -8.67
CA LYS A 109 11.76 -5.21 -8.89
C LYS A 109 12.11 -6.57 -8.32
N TYR A 110 11.69 -6.89 -7.11
CA TYR A 110 12.00 -8.17 -6.48
C TYR A 110 11.37 -9.34 -7.22
N VAL A 111 10.10 -9.21 -7.61
CA VAL A 111 9.44 -10.25 -8.39
C VAL A 111 10.16 -10.44 -9.73
N LEU A 112 10.51 -9.36 -10.43
CA LEU A 112 11.28 -9.45 -11.68
C LEU A 112 12.61 -10.18 -11.47
N VAL A 113 13.40 -9.81 -10.47
CA VAL A 113 14.69 -10.46 -10.19
C VAL A 113 14.49 -11.92 -9.84
N ASP A 114 13.51 -12.26 -9.00
CA ASP A 114 13.20 -13.65 -8.66
C ASP A 114 12.86 -14.50 -9.89
N TYR A 115 12.20 -13.91 -10.89
CA TYR A 115 11.90 -14.57 -12.16
C TYR A 115 13.13 -14.69 -13.07
N VAL A 116 13.90 -13.62 -13.26
CA VAL A 116 15.07 -13.61 -14.15
C VAL A 116 16.19 -14.51 -13.61
N LYS A 117 16.30 -14.63 -12.29
CA LYS A 117 17.33 -15.39 -11.56
C LYS A 117 16.72 -16.56 -10.81
N MET A 118 15.73 -17.20 -11.41
CA MET A 118 15.04 -18.34 -10.81
C MET A 118 16.04 -19.49 -10.54
N GLY A 119 16.06 -19.99 -9.30
CA GLY A 119 16.98 -21.04 -8.87
C GLY A 119 18.36 -20.55 -8.41
N ASP A 120 18.71 -19.28 -8.67
CA ASP A 120 19.97 -18.70 -8.19
C ASP A 120 19.91 -18.40 -6.68
N SER A 121 21.08 -18.27 -6.06
CA SER A 121 21.21 -17.91 -4.65
C SER A 121 20.74 -16.47 -4.39
N PHE A 122 20.41 -16.20 -3.12
CA PHE A 122 20.08 -14.85 -2.67
C PHE A 122 21.16 -13.82 -3.03
N ASP A 123 22.44 -14.15 -2.81
CA ASP A 123 23.55 -13.22 -3.09
C ASP A 123 23.59 -12.84 -4.57
N SER A 124 23.51 -13.82 -5.48
CA SER A 124 23.49 -13.56 -6.92
C SER A 124 22.31 -12.69 -7.36
N LYS A 125 21.13 -12.89 -6.74
CA LYS A 125 19.95 -12.04 -6.97
C LYS A 125 20.16 -10.61 -6.51
N THR A 126 20.77 -10.40 -5.34
CA THR A 126 21.06 -9.04 -4.85
C THR A 126 22.12 -8.33 -5.67
N GLU A 127 23.11 -9.05 -6.20
CA GLU A 127 24.07 -8.49 -7.16
C GLU A 127 23.40 -8.08 -8.47
N TYR A 128 22.53 -8.94 -9.02
CA TYR A 128 21.76 -8.60 -10.22
C TYR A 128 20.85 -7.39 -9.98
N LEU A 129 20.18 -7.31 -8.83
CA LEU A 129 19.38 -6.15 -8.46
C LEU A 129 20.21 -4.86 -8.44
N ARG A 130 21.45 -4.91 -7.93
CA ARG A 130 22.35 -3.75 -7.87
C ARG A 130 22.85 -3.33 -9.26
N ASP A 131 23.26 -4.29 -10.08
CA ASP A 131 24.03 -4.04 -11.29
C ASP A 131 23.16 -3.90 -12.54
N ASN A 132 21.98 -4.54 -12.56
CA ASN A 132 21.13 -4.65 -13.75
C ASN A 132 19.75 -4.00 -13.60
N VAL A 133 19.30 -3.69 -12.38
CA VAL A 133 18.00 -3.07 -12.16
C VAL A 133 18.20 -1.59 -11.80
N PRO A 134 17.55 -0.64 -12.49
CA PRO A 134 17.69 0.78 -12.21
C PRO A 134 17.26 1.12 -10.78
N ASN A 135 18.02 2.01 -10.12
CA ASN A 135 17.77 2.44 -8.74
C ASN A 135 16.37 3.04 -8.53
N SER A 136 15.89 3.86 -9.47
CA SER A 136 14.56 4.47 -9.41
C SER A 136 13.87 4.45 -10.77
N SER A 137 13.05 3.42 -11.03
CA SER A 137 12.25 3.30 -12.25
C SER A 137 11.24 2.16 -12.10
N ILE A 138 10.03 2.35 -12.62
CA ILE A 138 9.01 1.31 -12.75
C ILE A 138 9.01 0.63 -14.12
N GLU A 139 9.81 1.13 -15.09
CA GLU A 139 9.79 0.64 -16.48
C GLU A 139 10.16 -0.85 -16.60
N VAL A 140 10.88 -1.37 -15.62
CA VAL A 140 11.21 -2.80 -15.48
C VAL A 140 9.99 -3.72 -15.42
N ILE A 141 8.79 -3.16 -15.20
CA ILE A 141 7.52 -3.89 -15.28
C ILE A 141 7.24 -4.45 -16.68
N GLU A 142 7.84 -3.88 -17.74
CA GLU A 142 7.66 -4.40 -19.10
C GLU A 142 8.30 -5.78 -19.30
N ASP A 143 9.32 -6.08 -18.52
CA ASP A 143 10.02 -7.36 -18.54
C ASP A 143 9.35 -8.40 -17.62
N TYR A 144 8.42 -7.97 -16.77
CA TYR A 144 7.70 -8.86 -15.87
C TYR A 144 6.64 -9.69 -16.60
N SER A 145 6.85 -11.00 -16.68
CA SER A 145 5.85 -11.94 -17.19
C SER A 145 4.81 -12.25 -16.12
N THR A 146 3.56 -11.79 -16.31
CA THR A 146 2.43 -12.14 -15.44
C THR A 146 1.71 -13.39 -15.95
N PRO A 147 1.02 -14.17 -15.09
CA PRO A 147 0.21 -15.31 -15.53
C PRO A 147 -1.17 -14.88 -16.08
N PHE A 148 -1.41 -13.58 -16.20
CA PHE A 148 -2.63 -13.00 -16.74
C PHE A 148 -2.74 -13.21 -18.27
N SER A 149 -3.98 -13.17 -18.78
CA SER A 149 -4.23 -13.00 -20.21
C SER A 149 -3.63 -11.68 -20.73
N ASP A 150 -3.36 -11.60 -22.03
CA ASP A 150 -2.67 -10.44 -22.63
C ASP A 150 -3.38 -9.10 -22.36
N GLU A 151 -4.71 -9.09 -22.37
CA GLU A 151 -5.50 -7.90 -22.05
C GLU A 151 -5.28 -7.46 -20.60
N ILE A 152 -5.44 -8.38 -19.64
CA ILE A 152 -5.30 -8.10 -18.22
C ILE A 152 -3.85 -7.75 -17.87
N LYS A 153 -2.88 -8.42 -18.50
CA LYS A 153 -1.46 -8.09 -18.40
C LYS A 153 -1.18 -6.66 -18.82
N THR A 154 -1.70 -6.23 -19.97
CA THR A 154 -1.53 -4.86 -20.48
C THR A 154 -2.14 -3.84 -19.53
N GLN A 155 -3.36 -4.11 -19.03
CA GLN A 155 -4.02 -3.25 -18.04
C GLN A 155 -3.23 -3.17 -16.74
N PHE A 156 -2.75 -4.30 -16.23
CA PHE A 156 -1.97 -4.37 -14.99
C PHE A 156 -0.70 -3.53 -15.07
N ARG A 157 0.08 -3.68 -16.15
CA ARG A 157 1.30 -2.89 -16.39
C ARG A 157 1.01 -1.40 -16.49
N SER A 158 0.00 -1.03 -17.28
CA SER A 158 -0.43 0.36 -17.46
C SER A 158 -0.86 1.00 -16.14
N GLU A 159 -1.67 0.28 -15.35
CA GLU A 159 -2.15 0.77 -14.07
C GLU A 159 -1.05 0.88 -13.00
N LEU A 160 -0.10 -0.06 -12.97
CA LEU A 160 1.09 0.02 -12.12
C LEU A 160 1.94 1.25 -12.45
N LYS A 161 2.21 1.48 -13.74
CA LYS A 161 2.95 2.66 -14.21
C LYS A 161 2.21 3.95 -13.83
N ASP A 162 0.91 4.03 -14.13
CA ASP A 162 0.06 5.17 -13.78
C ASP A 162 0.09 5.45 -12.27
N PHE A 163 -0.04 4.40 -11.45
CA PHE A 163 0.05 4.52 -10.00
C PHE A 163 1.40 5.09 -9.55
N PHE A 164 2.49 4.48 -10.02
CA PHE A 164 3.85 4.89 -9.68
C PHE A 164 4.11 6.36 -10.07
N TYR A 165 3.79 6.75 -11.29
CA TYR A 165 4.01 8.12 -11.78
C TYR A 165 3.16 9.16 -11.03
N LYS A 166 1.90 8.84 -10.72
CA LYS A 166 1.06 9.71 -9.89
C LYS A 166 1.62 9.86 -8.48
N ALA A 167 2.19 8.80 -7.92
CA ALA A 167 2.79 8.82 -6.59
C ALA A 167 4.16 9.53 -6.58
N CYS A 168 4.93 9.50 -7.67
CA CYS A 168 6.16 10.30 -7.85
C CYS A 168 5.92 11.80 -7.68
N ALA A 169 4.73 12.30 -8.07
CA ALA A 169 4.36 13.71 -7.87
C ALA A 169 4.33 14.14 -6.39
N TYR A 170 4.40 13.18 -5.46
CA TYR A 170 4.43 13.43 -4.01
C TYR A 170 5.82 13.32 -3.38
N VAL A 171 6.86 12.95 -4.16
CA VAL A 171 8.25 12.78 -3.69
C VAL A 171 8.99 14.11 -3.63
N HIS A 172 8.87 14.93 -4.69
CA HIS A 172 9.51 16.24 -4.76
C HIS A 172 8.46 17.36 -4.60
N PRO A 173 8.82 18.47 -3.93
CA PRO A 173 7.97 19.65 -3.87
C PRO A 173 7.50 20.05 -5.27
N SER A 174 6.18 20.11 -5.45
CA SER A 174 5.57 20.49 -6.73
C SER A 174 4.46 21.50 -6.52
N LYS A 175 4.19 22.31 -7.56
CA LYS A 175 3.05 23.24 -7.57
C LYS A 175 1.74 22.53 -7.19
N LYS A 176 1.53 21.29 -7.70
CA LYS A 176 0.38 20.46 -7.37
C LYS A 176 0.23 20.25 -5.86
N GLN A 177 1.31 19.88 -5.16
CA GLN A 177 1.25 19.66 -3.70
C GLN A 177 0.92 20.95 -2.95
N ILE A 178 1.50 22.08 -3.37
CA ILE A 178 1.23 23.39 -2.77
C ILE A 178 -0.23 23.79 -2.97
N ASP A 179 -0.75 23.65 -4.19
CA ASP A 179 -2.14 23.95 -4.53
C ASP A 179 -3.11 23.05 -3.74
N GLU A 180 -2.81 21.76 -3.59
CA GLU A 180 -3.57 20.83 -2.74
C GLU A 180 -3.58 21.26 -1.28
N GLN A 181 -2.42 21.65 -0.72
CA GLN A 181 -2.32 22.13 0.67
C GLN A 181 -3.11 23.43 0.88
N VAL A 182 -3.00 24.40 -0.03
CA VAL A 182 -3.74 25.67 0.04
C VAL A 182 -5.25 25.40 -0.04
N ASN A 183 -5.69 24.50 -0.93
CA ASN A 183 -7.10 24.15 -1.06
C ASN A 183 -7.64 23.40 0.18
N ASN A 184 -6.84 22.53 0.79
CA ASN A 184 -7.20 21.87 2.05
C ASN A 184 -7.34 22.89 3.18
N TYR A 185 -6.38 23.81 3.30
CA TYR A 185 -6.42 24.89 4.28
C TYR A 185 -7.67 25.77 4.13
N LYS A 186 -8.02 26.15 2.89
CA LYS A 186 -9.26 26.90 2.59
C LYS A 186 -10.54 26.16 2.98
N ARG A 187 -10.49 24.84 3.08
CA ARG A 187 -11.59 23.97 3.53
C ARG A 187 -11.50 23.60 5.02
N ASN A 188 -10.62 24.27 5.77
CA ASN A 188 -10.30 23.99 7.17
C ASN A 188 -9.75 22.57 7.45
N ASN A 189 -9.34 21.85 6.41
CA ASN A 189 -8.69 20.55 6.53
C ASN A 189 -7.20 20.75 6.78
N THR A 190 -6.73 20.27 7.93
CA THR A 190 -5.31 20.25 8.31
C THR A 190 -4.95 18.84 8.79
N ILE A 191 -3.66 18.56 8.97
CA ILE A 191 -3.21 17.25 9.50
C ILE A 191 -3.90 16.99 10.85
N GLY A 192 -4.54 15.83 10.97
CA GLY A 192 -5.35 15.43 12.13
C GLY A 192 -6.78 16.00 12.14
N PHE A 193 -7.18 16.70 11.08
CA PHE A 193 -8.50 17.31 10.89
C PHE A 193 -9.01 17.07 9.47
N GLU A 194 -8.87 15.85 8.97
CA GLU A 194 -9.28 15.47 7.62
C GLU A 194 -10.79 15.36 7.51
N SER A 195 -11.31 15.60 6.31
CA SER A 195 -12.69 15.27 5.96
C SER A 195 -12.86 13.77 5.68
N ALA A 196 -14.07 13.25 5.84
CA ALA A 196 -14.41 11.87 5.49
C ALA A 196 -14.08 11.54 4.01
N LYS A 197 -14.28 12.50 3.10
CA LYS A 197 -13.91 12.34 1.68
C LYS A 197 -12.41 12.11 1.48
N MET A 198 -11.56 12.84 2.21
CA MET A 198 -10.11 12.65 2.12
C MET A 198 -9.71 11.24 2.58
N PHE A 199 -10.39 10.73 3.60
CA PHE A 199 -10.22 9.37 4.11
C PHE A 199 -10.67 8.31 3.10
N THR A 200 -11.85 8.47 2.51
CA THR A 200 -12.34 7.60 1.42
C THR A 200 -11.36 7.56 0.24
N ASP A 201 -10.85 8.73 -0.16
CA ASP A 201 -9.95 8.84 -1.31
C ASP A 201 -8.61 8.15 -1.04
N ILE A 202 -8.04 8.26 0.16
CA ILE A 202 -6.79 7.56 0.51
C ILE A 202 -7.00 6.04 0.69
N ASN A 203 -8.12 5.61 1.27
CA ASN A 203 -8.45 4.18 1.40
C ASN A 203 -8.49 3.48 0.03
N LYS A 204 -9.06 4.13 -0.98
CA LYS A 204 -9.09 3.60 -2.36
C LYS A 204 -7.68 3.44 -2.95
N ILE A 205 -6.80 4.40 -2.67
CA ILE A 205 -5.41 4.37 -3.14
C ILE A 205 -4.64 3.23 -2.45
N VAL A 206 -4.79 3.09 -1.13
CA VAL A 206 -4.20 2.00 -0.34
C VAL A 206 -4.68 0.64 -0.84
N PHE A 207 -5.99 0.45 -0.98
CA PHE A 207 -6.57 -0.81 -1.46
C PHE A 207 -6.04 -1.20 -2.84
N ARG A 208 -6.02 -0.25 -3.79
CA ARG A 208 -5.55 -0.50 -5.16
C ARG A 208 -4.08 -0.89 -5.19
N ALA A 209 -3.24 -0.23 -4.39
CA ALA A 209 -1.83 -0.58 -4.30
C ALA A 209 -1.63 -1.98 -3.71
N TYR A 210 -2.31 -2.29 -2.60
CA TYR A 210 -2.24 -3.61 -1.97
C TYR A 210 -2.76 -4.72 -2.87
N ASP A 211 -3.83 -4.50 -3.64
CA ASP A 211 -4.32 -5.46 -4.63
C ASP A 211 -3.25 -5.80 -5.68
N MET A 212 -2.57 -4.79 -6.23
CA MET A 212 -1.48 -5.01 -7.20
C MET A 212 -0.27 -5.70 -6.56
N ILE A 213 0.12 -5.29 -5.34
CA ILE A 213 1.23 -5.90 -4.60
C ILE A 213 0.94 -7.36 -4.31
N LEU A 214 -0.23 -7.68 -3.75
CA LEU A 214 -0.59 -9.06 -3.43
C LEU A 214 -0.62 -9.94 -4.67
N ALA A 215 -1.14 -9.45 -5.80
CA ALA A 215 -1.09 -10.21 -7.06
C ALA A 215 0.36 -10.55 -7.49
N MET A 216 1.31 -9.64 -7.32
CA MET A 216 2.73 -9.92 -7.59
C MET A 216 3.36 -10.87 -6.58
N VAL A 217 3.07 -10.69 -5.29
CA VAL A 217 3.60 -11.56 -4.21
C VAL A 217 3.07 -12.98 -4.37
N PHE A 218 1.78 -13.16 -4.64
CA PHE A 218 1.18 -14.45 -4.98
C PHE A 218 1.84 -15.09 -6.20
N HIS A 219 2.10 -14.30 -7.24
CA HIS A 219 2.80 -14.83 -8.41
C HIS A 219 4.22 -15.27 -8.08
N SER A 220 4.98 -14.48 -7.31
CA SER A 220 6.33 -14.83 -6.88
C SER A 220 6.37 -16.06 -5.98
N PHE A 221 5.34 -16.25 -5.14
CA PHE A 221 5.24 -17.40 -4.24
C PHE A 221 5.01 -18.74 -4.98
N GLY A 222 4.54 -18.66 -6.23
CA GLY A 222 4.37 -19.82 -7.10
C GLY A 222 2.96 -20.39 -7.05
N HIS A 223 2.56 -21.04 -8.16
CA HIS A 223 1.20 -21.47 -8.42
C HIS A 223 0.66 -22.46 -7.37
N SER A 224 1.38 -23.56 -7.11
CA SER A 224 0.92 -24.61 -6.19
C SER A 224 0.73 -24.09 -4.77
N MET A 225 1.73 -23.40 -4.23
CA MET A 225 1.71 -22.90 -2.85
C MET A 225 0.65 -21.81 -2.67
N THR A 226 0.46 -20.99 -3.70
CA THR A 226 -0.59 -19.97 -3.66
C THR A 226 -1.98 -20.59 -3.76
N LYS A 227 -2.18 -21.60 -4.62
CA LYS A 227 -3.45 -22.31 -4.72
C LYS A 227 -3.86 -22.89 -3.37
N ASP A 228 -2.94 -23.56 -2.67
CA ASP A 228 -3.17 -24.07 -1.32
C ASP A 228 -3.61 -22.97 -0.34
N LEU A 229 -2.96 -21.80 -0.35
CA LEU A 229 -3.33 -20.68 0.51
C LEU A 229 -4.74 -20.16 0.21
N PHE A 230 -5.13 -20.09 -1.07
CA PHE A 230 -6.49 -19.71 -1.44
C PHE A 230 -7.50 -20.73 -0.94
N GLU A 231 -7.29 -22.02 -1.19
CA GLU A 231 -8.20 -23.09 -0.78
C GLU A 231 -8.35 -23.18 0.74
N GLN A 232 -7.25 -23.07 1.49
CA GLN A 232 -7.22 -23.37 2.92
C GLN A 232 -7.40 -22.15 3.83
N ILE A 233 -7.20 -20.93 3.32
CA ILE A 233 -7.20 -19.72 4.16
C ILE A 233 -8.12 -18.64 3.60
N PHE A 234 -7.90 -18.21 2.36
CA PHE A 234 -8.55 -17.00 1.86
C PHE A 234 -9.99 -17.25 1.43
N ASP A 235 -10.28 -18.36 0.76
CA ASP A 235 -11.64 -18.69 0.29
C ASP A 235 -12.57 -19.11 1.45
N GLU A 236 -12.01 -19.67 2.53
CA GLU A 236 -12.76 -19.95 3.77
C GLU A 236 -13.13 -18.67 4.54
N ASN A 237 -12.44 -17.56 4.27
CA ASN A 237 -12.76 -16.25 4.84
C ASN A 237 -13.51 -15.36 3.82
N PRO A 238 -14.86 -15.40 3.78
CA PRO A 238 -15.64 -14.60 2.83
C PRO A 238 -15.55 -13.09 3.09
N LYS A 239 -15.01 -12.67 4.25
CA LYS A 239 -14.85 -11.26 4.61
C LYS A 239 -13.51 -10.67 4.18
N TRP A 240 -12.59 -11.49 3.70
CA TRP A 240 -11.28 -11.04 3.23
C TRP A 240 -11.44 -10.01 2.10
N LYS A 241 -10.86 -8.82 2.29
CA LYS A 241 -11.13 -7.65 1.43
C LYS A 241 -10.67 -7.86 -0.01
N PHE A 242 -9.61 -8.62 -0.23
CA PHE A 242 -8.98 -8.77 -1.54
C PHE A 242 -9.72 -9.71 -2.48
N HIS A 243 -10.78 -10.39 -2.01
CA HIS A 243 -11.80 -10.98 -2.91
C HIS A 243 -12.43 -9.96 -3.86
N LYS A 244 -12.43 -8.68 -3.48
CA LYS A 244 -12.93 -7.56 -4.29
C LYS A 244 -11.84 -6.86 -5.10
N GLY A 245 -10.58 -7.27 -4.93
CA GLY A 245 -9.45 -6.74 -5.68
C GLY A 245 -9.55 -7.13 -7.15
N LYS A 246 -9.19 -6.22 -8.06
CA LYS A 246 -9.23 -6.51 -9.50
C LYS A 246 -8.21 -7.59 -9.81
N TYR A 247 -6.97 -7.39 -9.39
CA TYR A 247 -5.84 -8.24 -9.81
C TYR A 247 -5.71 -9.51 -8.98
N VAL A 248 -6.01 -9.46 -7.68
CA VAL A 248 -6.09 -10.68 -6.87
C VAL A 248 -7.18 -11.61 -7.39
N LYS A 249 -8.34 -11.08 -7.80
CA LYS A 249 -9.42 -11.88 -8.38
C LYS A 249 -9.03 -12.50 -9.72
N GLU A 250 -8.42 -11.73 -10.63
CA GLU A 250 -7.94 -12.28 -11.90
C GLU A 250 -6.84 -13.32 -11.68
N PHE A 251 -5.93 -13.10 -10.72
CA PHE A 251 -4.90 -14.07 -10.36
C PHE A 251 -5.52 -15.35 -9.81
N ARG A 252 -6.50 -15.24 -8.90
CA ARG A 252 -7.21 -16.41 -8.35
C ARG A 252 -7.79 -17.28 -9.47
N LYS A 253 -8.37 -16.70 -10.53
CA LYS A 253 -8.91 -17.48 -11.65
C LYS A 253 -7.86 -18.35 -12.33
N THR A 254 -6.62 -17.88 -12.46
CA THR A 254 -5.54 -18.65 -13.10
C THR A 254 -5.07 -19.83 -12.26
N LEU A 255 -5.42 -19.89 -10.97
CA LEU A 255 -5.10 -21.01 -10.08
C LEU A 255 -6.08 -22.19 -10.22
N PHE A 256 -7.29 -21.92 -10.72
CA PHE A 256 -8.39 -22.88 -10.77
C PHE A 256 -8.96 -23.09 -12.18
N SER A 257 -8.31 -22.51 -13.20
CA SER A 257 -8.63 -22.67 -14.61
C SER A 257 -8.02 -23.93 -15.21
#